data_AF-A0A9W8JTY3-F1
#
_entry.id   AF-A0A9W8JTY3-F1
#
_cell.length_a   1.000
_cell.length_b   1.000
_cell.length_c   1.000
_cell.angle_alpha   90.00
_cell.angle_beta   90.00
_cell.angle_gamma   90.00
#
_symmetry.space_group_name_H-M   'P 1'
#
loop_
_entity.id
_entity.type
_entity.pdbx_description
1 polymer ?
#
loop_
_entity_poly.entity_id
_entity_poly.type
_entity_poly.pdbx_seq_one_letter_code
_entity_poly.pdbx_strand_id
1 'polypeptide(L)'
;MGWFWSSTSKEDPTTPNRENRQRCWESRDAYFACLDRAGVVKAGEEGKACEKEHKAYEGNCAKSWIEYFNQRRVIADAQKETRSGS
;
A
#
# COMPACT_ATOMS: atom_id res chain seq x y z
N MET A 1 -31.52 -10.96 -26.47
CA MET A 1 -31.07 -10.26 -25.25
C MET A 1 -30.97 -11.28 -24.12
N GLY A 2 -29.91 -11.26 -23.31
CA GLY A 2 -29.83 -12.07 -22.09
C GLY A 2 -28.50 -12.78 -21.89
N TRP A 3 -27.42 -12.01 -21.74
CA TRP A 3 -26.12 -12.46 -21.29
C TRP A 3 -26.19 -12.74 -19.79
N PHE A 4 -26.22 -14.00 -19.39
CA PHE A 4 -25.86 -14.38 -18.02
C PHE A 4 -24.85 -15.52 -18.11
N TRP A 5 -23.63 -15.13 -18.44
CA TRP A 5 -22.42 -15.88 -18.09
C TRP A 5 -22.46 -16.05 -16.57
N SER A 6 -22.93 -17.22 -16.12
CA SER A 6 -22.80 -17.67 -14.74
C SER A 6 -21.32 -17.91 -14.45
N SER A 7 -20.64 -16.84 -14.06
CA SER A 7 -19.34 -16.93 -13.41
C SER A 7 -19.59 -17.51 -12.03
N THR A 8 -19.46 -18.83 -11.93
CA THR A 8 -19.26 -19.49 -10.64
C THR A 8 -18.01 -18.85 -10.02
N SER A 9 -18.21 -17.98 -9.03
CA SER A 9 -17.13 -17.40 -8.24
C SER A 9 -16.53 -18.52 -7.42
N LYS A 10 -15.68 -19.33 -8.05
CA LYS A 10 -14.74 -20.19 -7.35
C LYS A 10 -13.77 -19.23 -6.67
N GLU A 11 -13.96 -19.14 -5.37
CA GLU A 11 -13.03 -18.64 -4.37
C GLU A 11 -11.56 -18.95 -4.72
N ASP A 12 -10.93 -18.02 -5.44
CA ASP A 12 -9.49 -17.95 -5.51
C ASP A 12 -8.94 -17.61 -4.11
N PRO A 13 -7.77 -18.13 -3.68
CA PRO A 13 -7.03 -17.62 -2.52
C PRO A 13 -6.62 -16.14 -2.70
N THR A 14 -6.86 -15.59 -3.88
CA THR A 14 -6.81 -14.18 -4.29
C THR A 14 -8.06 -13.38 -3.89
N THR A 15 -9.04 -13.99 -3.22
CA THR A 15 -10.12 -13.23 -2.58
C THR A 15 -9.55 -12.74 -1.25
N PRO A 16 -9.05 -11.49 -1.15
CA PRO A 16 -8.66 -10.97 0.14
C PRO A 16 -9.90 -11.04 1.01
N ASN A 17 -9.90 -11.92 2.01
CA ASN A 17 -10.89 -11.87 3.07
C ASN A 17 -10.97 -10.39 3.48
N ARG A 18 -12.16 -9.78 3.46
CA ARG A 18 -12.29 -8.32 3.61
C ARG A 18 -11.55 -7.82 4.84
N GLU A 19 -11.50 -8.65 5.89
CA GLU A 19 -10.68 -8.47 7.09
C GLU A 19 -9.17 -8.38 6.82
N ASN A 20 -8.58 -9.25 6.00
CA ASN A 20 -7.14 -9.22 5.70
C ASN A 20 -6.75 -7.93 4.98
N ARG A 21 -7.65 -7.40 4.13
CA ARG A 21 -7.46 -6.07 3.52
C ARG A 21 -7.56 -4.94 4.52
N GLN A 22 -8.53 -5.03 5.43
CA GLN A 22 -8.69 -4.06 6.52
C GLN A 22 -7.40 -3.97 7.34
N ARG A 23 -6.84 -5.12 7.75
CA ARG A 23 -5.56 -5.22 8.49
C ARG A 23 -4.38 -4.68 7.69
N CYS A 24 -4.32 -4.91 6.37
CA CYS A 24 -3.32 -4.29 5.52
C CYS A 24 -3.44 -2.76 5.54
N TRP A 25 -4.65 -2.21 5.43
CA TRP A 25 -4.84 -0.75 5.42
C TRP A 25 -4.51 -0.11 6.77
N GLU A 26 -4.85 -0.76 7.87
CA GLU A 26 -4.49 -0.30 9.22
C GLU A 26 -2.96 -0.30 9.42
N SER A 27 -2.28 -1.39 9.03
CA SER A 27 -0.81 -1.47 9.12
C SER A 27 -0.12 -0.49 8.16
N ARG A 28 -0.67 -0.27 6.96
CA ARG A 28 -0.22 0.76 6.01
C ARG A 28 -0.28 2.14 6.64
N ASP A 29 -1.43 2.53 7.19
CA ASP A 29 -1.62 3.88 7.72
C ASP A 29 -0.74 4.12 8.95
N ALA A 30 -0.53 3.10 9.80
CA ALA A 30 0.42 3.17 10.91
C ALA A 30 1.87 3.39 10.42
N TYR A 31 2.30 2.62 9.41
CA TYR A 31 3.62 2.76 8.82
C TYR A 31 3.80 4.13 8.14
N PHE A 32 2.82 4.57 7.35
CA PHE A 32 2.86 5.85 6.64
C PHE A 32 2.83 7.04 7.60
N ALA A 33 2.05 6.98 8.68
CA ALA A 33 2.08 8.00 9.73
C ALA A 33 3.44 8.07 10.42
N CYS A 34 4.20 6.98 10.50
CA CYS A 34 5.57 6.99 10.98
C CYS A 34 6.53 7.63 9.97
N LEU A 35 6.42 7.29 8.68
CA LEU A 35 7.19 7.91 7.60
C LEU A 35 6.98 9.43 7.54
N ASP A 36 5.73 9.88 7.62
CA ASP A 36 5.37 11.29 7.62
C ASP A 36 5.97 12.04 8.81
N ARG A 37 6.00 11.40 9.99
CA ARG A 37 6.68 11.94 11.19
C ARG A 37 8.20 11.97 11.04
N ALA A 38 8.78 11.01 10.34
CA ALA A 38 10.21 10.96 10.04
C ALA A 38 10.63 11.89 8.89
N GLY A 39 9.67 12.47 8.15
CA GLY A 39 9.95 13.28 6.96
C GLY A 39 10.43 12.45 5.77
N VAL A 40 10.09 11.16 5.72
CA VAL A 40 10.55 10.22 4.71
C VAL A 40 9.47 10.01 3.66
N VAL A 41 9.78 10.37 2.42
CA VAL A 41 8.84 10.21 1.28
C VAL A 41 8.80 8.76 0.80
N LYS A 42 9.97 8.12 0.77
CA LYS A 42 10.16 6.78 0.20
C LYS A 42 10.21 5.74 1.31
N ALA A 43 9.18 4.90 1.35
CA ALA A 43 9.15 3.72 2.19
C ALA A 43 10.39 2.83 1.94
N GLY A 44 11.12 2.51 3.02
CA GLY A 44 12.41 1.84 3.04
C GLY A 44 13.61 2.76 3.34
N GLU A 45 13.46 4.09 3.23
CA GLU A 45 14.52 5.07 3.53
C GLU A 45 14.51 5.52 5.01
N GLU A 46 13.46 5.19 5.77
CA GLU A 46 13.33 5.51 7.19
C GLU A 46 14.28 4.73 8.12
N GLY A 47 15.02 3.78 7.56
CA GLY A 47 16.00 2.96 8.28
C GLY A 47 15.34 2.17 9.42
N LYS A 48 15.67 2.54 10.65
CA LYS A 48 15.18 1.85 11.87
C LYS A 48 14.03 2.56 12.57
N ALA A 49 13.64 3.75 12.13
CA ALA A 49 12.64 4.56 12.83
C ALA A 49 11.25 3.90 12.84
N CYS A 50 10.89 3.23 11.74
CA CYS A 50 9.58 2.57 11.56
C CYS A 50 9.70 1.08 11.22
N GLU A 51 10.80 0.42 11.63
CA GLU A 51 11.07 -0.98 11.26
C GLU A 51 9.99 -1.95 11.78
N LYS A 52 9.40 -1.66 12.95
CA LYS A 52 8.34 -2.50 13.53
C LYS A 52 7.07 -2.46 12.69
N GLU A 53 6.64 -1.25 12.34
CA GLU A 53 5.48 -1.00 11.50
C GLU A 53 5.71 -1.51 10.08
N HIS A 54 6.93 -1.37 9.54
CA HIS A 54 7.32 -1.91 8.24
C HIS A 54 7.18 -3.44 8.19
N LYS A 55 7.72 -4.15 9.20
CA LYS A 55 7.57 -5.62 9.28
C LYS A 55 6.11 -6.06 9.41
N ALA A 56 5.32 -5.33 10.22
CA ALA A 56 3.89 -5.58 10.33
C ALA A 56 3.18 -5.33 9.00
N TYR A 57 3.58 -4.29 8.26
CA TYR A 57 3.02 -3.95 6.96
C TYR A 57 3.34 -5.00 5.89
N GLU A 58 4.60 -5.47 5.83
CA GLU A 58 5.03 -6.57 4.96
C GLU A 58 4.39 -7.92 5.29
N GLY A 59 4.13 -8.19 6.58
CA GLY A 59 3.51 -9.44 7.02
C GLY A 59 1.98 -9.46 6.86
N ASN A 60 1.31 -8.32 7.02
CA ASN A 60 -0.15 -8.23 6.94
C ASN A 60 -0.65 -7.85 5.54
N CYS A 61 0.19 -7.23 4.70
CA CYS A 61 -0.18 -6.82 3.37
C CYS A 61 0.55 -7.61 2.28
N ALA A 62 -0.10 -7.80 1.14
CA ALA A 62 0.52 -8.43 -0.01
C ALA A 62 1.60 -7.52 -0.61
N LYS A 63 2.76 -8.10 -0.97
CA LYS A 63 3.90 -7.36 -1.54
C LYS A 63 3.54 -6.49 -2.73
N SER A 64 2.64 -6.97 -3.60
CA SER A 64 2.15 -6.21 -4.76
C SER A 64 1.42 -4.91 -4.37
N TRP A 65 0.71 -4.90 -3.25
CA TRP A 65 0.06 -3.70 -2.72
C TRP A 65 1.08 -2.74 -2.13
N ILE A 66 2.06 -3.27 -1.39
CA ILE A 66 3.14 -2.48 -0.78
C ILE A 66 3.93 -1.74 -1.86
N GLU A 67 4.40 -2.45 -2.90
CA GLU A 67 5.10 -1.83 -4.02
C GLU A 67 4.26 -0.74 -4.68
N TYR A 68 2.97 -1.01 -4.94
CA TYR A 68 2.06 -0.04 -5.53
C TYR A 68 1.92 1.25 -4.70
N PHE A 69 1.72 1.11 -3.38
CA PHE A 69 1.58 2.27 -2.50
C PHE A 69 2.89 3.05 -2.36
N ASN A 70 4.01 2.35 -2.22
CA ASN A 70 5.34 2.96 -2.11
C ASN A 70 5.67 3.75 -3.38
N GLN A 71 5.43 3.16 -4.55
CA GLN A 71 5.63 3.82 -5.83
C GLN A 71 4.72 5.04 -5.99
N ARG A 72 3.47 4.97 -5.51
CA ARG A 72 2.54 6.10 -5.54
C ARG A 72 3.01 7.29 -4.70
N ARG A 73 3.69 7.06 -3.55
CA ARG A 73 4.27 8.15 -2.74
C ARG A 73 5.39 8.87 -3.49
N VAL A 74 6.30 8.12 -4.11
CA VAL A 74 7.42 8.68 -4.89
C VAL A 74 6.90 9.46 -6.10
N ILE A 75 5.91 8.94 -6.83
CA ILE A 75 5.29 9.65 -7.96
C ILE A 75 4.61 10.94 -7.49
N ALA A 76 3.89 10.90 -6.36
CA ALA A 76 3.21 12.08 -5.83
C ALA A 76 4.20 13.19 -5.46
N ASP A 77 5.39 12.83 -4.98
CA ASP A 77 6.45 13.77 -4.65
C ASP A 77 7.15 14.31 -5.91
N ALA A 78 7.52 13.42 -6.84
CA ALA A 78 8.07 13.82 -8.15
C ALA A 78 7.11 14.72 -8.95
N GLN A 79 5.80 14.50 -8.83
CA GLN A 79 4.80 15.39 -9.45
C GLN A 79 4.71 16.77 -8.79
N LYS A 80 5.08 16.91 -7.51
CA LYS A 80 5.16 18.23 -6.87
C LYS A 80 6.35 19.01 -7.40
N GLU A 81 7.51 18.37 -7.56
CA GLU A 81 8.71 19.01 -8.10
C GLU A 81 8.47 19.52 -9.53
N THR A 82 7.93 18.67 -10.40
CA THR A 82 7.67 19.01 -11.81
C THR A 82 6.64 20.13 -12.01
N ARG A 83 5.69 20.33 -11.08
CA ARG A 83 4.70 21.42 -11.16
C ARG A 83 5.20 22.75 -10.61
N SER A 84 6.30 22.76 -9.86
CA SER A 84 6.88 24.00 -9.29
C SER A 84 7.86 24.73 -10.22
N GLY A 85 8.20 24.13 -11.37
CA GLY A 85 9.05 24.72 -12.41
C GLY A 85 8.26 25.14 -13.64
N SER A 86 7.35 26.11 -13.52
CA SER A 86 6.77 26.84 -14.65
C SER A 86 6.76 28.33 -14.39
#